data_AF-W7DNF1-F1
#
_entry.id   AF-W7DNF1-F1
#
_cell.length_a   1.000
_cell.length_b   1.000
_cell.length_c   1.000
_cell.angle_alpha   90.00
_cell.angle_beta   90.00
_cell.angle_gamma   90.00
#
_symmetry.space_group_name_H-M   'P 1'
#
loop_
_entity.id
_entity.type
_entity.pdbx_description
1 polymer ?
#
loop_
_entity_poly.entity_id
_entity_poly.type
_entity_poly.pdbx_seq_one_letter_code
_entity_poly.pdbx_strand_id
1 'polypeptide(L)'
;MNNSKKFIGSKGEILYGYQIVDRLNSGCPSLPMNINGNTELNFANVGDISYICSITGQSKITIKPGKKGQLQRMTLLIVNNANNSVVTFSENVITGKDNLYIQSTIGSFSVVEFIYDGYLKIFGRSLING
;
A
#
# COMPACT_ATOMS: atom_id res chain seq x y z
N MET A 1 35.62 -21.20 -3.04
CA MET A 1 35.33 -19.92 -3.72
C MET A 1 33.81 -19.81 -3.85
N ASN A 2 33.16 -18.97 -3.02
CA ASN A 2 31.71 -18.82 -3.04
C ASN A 2 31.29 -17.79 -4.10
N ASN A 3 30.64 -18.26 -5.18
CA ASN A 3 30.01 -17.43 -6.19
C ASN A 3 28.72 -16.81 -5.63
N SER A 4 28.83 -15.73 -4.86
CA SER A 4 27.65 -14.92 -4.51
C SER A 4 27.17 -14.19 -5.77
N LYS A 5 25.96 -14.54 -6.26
CA LYS A 5 25.29 -13.85 -7.38
C LYS A 5 25.21 -12.34 -7.08
N LYS A 6 25.68 -11.52 -8.02
CA LYS A 6 25.59 -10.05 -7.97
C LYS A 6 24.23 -9.61 -8.51
N PHE A 7 23.54 -8.75 -7.77
CA PHE A 7 22.30 -8.11 -8.21
C PHE A 7 22.49 -6.59 -8.20
N ILE A 8 21.87 -5.88 -9.14
CA ILE A 8 21.89 -4.41 -9.18
C ILE A 8 20.59 -3.91 -8.57
N GLY A 9 20.68 -3.16 -7.47
CA GLY A 9 19.56 -2.53 -6.79
C GLY A 9 18.93 -1.42 -7.64
N SER A 10 17.73 -0.99 -7.27
CA SER A 10 16.93 -0.02 -8.03
C SER A 10 17.54 1.37 -8.18
N LYS A 11 18.63 1.67 -7.46
CA LYS A 11 19.42 2.90 -7.55
C LYS A 11 20.84 2.68 -8.11
N GLY A 12 21.14 1.50 -8.67
CA GLY A 12 22.45 1.19 -9.27
C GLY A 12 23.48 0.58 -8.31
N GLU A 13 23.08 0.25 -7.09
CA GLU A 13 23.96 -0.34 -6.07
C GLU A 13 24.21 -1.83 -6.34
N ILE A 14 25.44 -2.30 -6.15
CA ILE A 14 25.76 -3.73 -6.27
C ILE A 14 25.46 -4.41 -4.94
N LEU A 15 24.44 -5.26 -4.94
CA LEU A 15 23.97 -5.97 -3.75
C LEU A 15 24.56 -7.39 -3.70
N TYR A 16 25.19 -7.72 -2.59
CA TYR A 16 25.73 -9.05 -2.30
C TYR A 16 24.91 -9.75 -1.23
N GLY A 17 24.49 -10.99 -1.50
CA GLY A 17 24.20 -12.13 -0.59
C GLY A 17 23.33 -11.95 0.66
N TYR A 18 23.48 -10.84 1.39
CA TYR A 18 22.78 -10.43 2.59
C TYR A 18 22.29 -8.97 2.53
N GLN A 19 22.65 -8.15 1.53
CA GLN A 19 22.21 -6.74 1.39
C GLN A 19 20.75 -6.54 0.95
N ILE A 20 19.99 -7.62 0.70
CA ILE A 20 18.51 -7.57 0.64
C ILE A 20 17.93 -7.01 1.96
N VAL A 21 18.73 -7.03 3.03
CA VAL A 21 18.42 -6.58 4.38
C VAL A 21 18.44 -5.06 4.57
N ASP A 22 18.94 -4.23 3.64
CA ASP A 22 19.05 -2.77 3.90
C ASP A 22 17.69 -2.02 3.87
N ARG A 23 16.59 -2.76 3.61
CA ARG A 23 15.22 -2.31 3.89
C ARG A 23 14.82 -2.43 5.38
N LEU A 24 15.64 -3.08 6.21
CA LEU A 24 15.25 -3.51 7.56
C LEU A 24 15.46 -2.47 8.68
N ASN A 25 16.17 -1.37 8.45
CA ASN A 25 16.48 -0.41 9.54
C ASN A 25 15.56 0.81 9.64
N SER A 26 14.74 1.11 8.63
CA SER A 26 13.91 2.34 8.61
C SER A 26 12.42 2.09 8.34
N GLY A 27 12.01 0.82 8.24
CA GLY A 27 10.63 0.46 7.95
C GLY A 27 10.18 0.92 6.55
N CYS A 28 8.94 0.61 6.21
CA CYS A 28 8.32 1.16 4.99
C CYS A 28 7.96 2.64 5.26
N PRO A 29 8.38 3.61 4.43
CA PRO A 29 8.04 5.01 4.66
C PRO A 29 6.53 5.20 4.71
N SER A 30 6.04 5.75 5.82
CA SER A 30 4.62 6.01 6.07
C SER A 30 4.30 7.49 5.88
N LEU A 31 3.39 7.81 4.98
CA LEU A 31 2.91 9.18 4.77
C LEU A 31 1.56 9.39 5.47
N PRO A 32 1.45 10.34 6.42
CA PRO A 32 0.16 10.67 7.02
C PRO A 32 -0.72 11.42 6.00
N MET A 33 -2.01 11.11 5.98
CA MET A 33 -2.99 11.75 5.10
C MET A 33 -4.36 11.83 5.75
N ASN A 34 -5.03 12.97 5.59
CA ASN A 34 -6.46 13.10 5.92
C ASN A 34 -7.28 12.83 4.66
N ILE A 35 -8.27 11.95 4.77
CA ILE A 35 -9.15 11.58 3.67
C ILE A 35 -10.58 12.01 4.01
N ASN A 36 -11.12 12.87 3.16
CA ASN A 36 -12.51 13.30 3.19
C ASN A 36 -12.99 13.43 1.74
N GLY A 37 -13.97 12.62 1.34
CA GLY A 37 -14.41 12.54 -0.05
C GLY A 37 -13.46 11.74 -0.94
N ASN A 38 -13.25 12.21 -2.17
CA ASN A 38 -12.46 11.48 -3.17
C ASN A 38 -10.97 11.79 -3.00
N THR A 39 -10.14 10.77 -2.82
CA THR A 39 -8.68 10.90 -2.68
C THR A 39 -7.98 9.90 -3.57
N GLU A 40 -6.90 10.34 -4.22
CA GLU A 40 -6.08 9.49 -5.07
C GLU A 40 -4.76 9.15 -4.38
N LEU A 41 -4.40 7.86 -4.36
CA LEU A 41 -3.14 7.37 -3.79
C LEU A 41 -2.27 6.78 -4.89
N ASN A 42 -0.97 7.05 -4.81
CA ASN A 42 0.02 6.61 -5.79
C ASN A 42 0.97 5.59 -5.16
N PHE A 43 1.33 4.56 -5.92
CA PHE A 43 2.46 3.71 -5.51
C PHE A 43 3.75 4.51 -5.46
N ALA A 44 4.74 4.03 -4.68
CA ALA A 44 6.10 4.54 -4.77
C ALA A 44 6.65 4.39 -6.20
N ASN A 45 7.66 5.17 -6.56
CA ASN A 45 8.35 5.02 -7.84
C ASN A 45 9.03 3.65 -7.99
N VAL A 46 9.46 3.04 -6.88
CA VAL A 46 10.02 1.68 -6.80
C VAL A 46 9.71 1.09 -5.42
N GLY A 47 9.39 -0.20 -5.36
CA GLY A 47 9.26 -0.93 -4.09
C GLY A 47 7.91 -0.71 -3.40
N ASP A 48 7.96 -0.28 -2.13
CA ASP A 48 6.81 -0.29 -1.23
C ASP A 48 6.58 1.11 -0.66
N ILE A 49 5.32 1.44 -0.40
CA ILE A 49 4.90 2.65 0.30
C ILE A 49 3.87 2.31 1.37
N SER A 50 3.85 3.07 2.46
CA SER A 50 2.76 3.01 3.44
C SER A 50 2.08 4.37 3.58
N TYR A 51 0.79 4.35 3.88
CA TYR A 51 0.03 5.54 4.26
C TYR A 51 -0.65 5.32 5.61
N ILE A 52 -0.71 6.38 6.41
CA ILE A 52 -1.55 6.46 7.60
C ILE A 52 -2.70 7.40 7.27
N CYS A 53 -3.87 6.83 6.99
CA CYS A 53 -5.04 7.53 6.49
C CYS A 53 -6.02 7.79 7.64
N SER A 54 -6.24 9.06 7.97
CA SER A 54 -7.26 9.50 8.91
C SER A 54 -8.55 9.81 8.13
N ILE A 55 -9.58 8.98 8.32
CA ILE A 55 -10.89 9.15 7.66
C ILE A 55 -11.78 10.02 8.53
N THR A 56 -12.26 11.14 7.99
CA THR A 56 -13.13 12.07 8.72
C THR A 56 -14.55 12.16 8.16
N GLY A 57 -14.90 11.29 7.20
CA GLY A 57 -16.21 11.25 6.58
C GLY A 57 -16.29 10.18 5.48
N GLN A 58 -17.41 10.17 4.74
CA GLN A 58 -17.57 9.29 3.58
C GLN A 58 -16.45 9.55 2.56
N SER A 59 -15.80 8.48 2.12
CA SER A 59 -14.57 8.60 1.36
C SER A 59 -14.48 7.55 0.25
N LYS A 60 -13.93 7.97 -0.88
CA LYS A 60 -13.57 7.09 -1.99
C LYS A 60 -12.07 7.21 -2.23
N ILE A 61 -11.37 6.09 -2.09
CA ILE A 61 -9.93 6.02 -2.31
C ILE A 61 -9.70 5.41 -3.70
N THR A 62 -9.12 6.19 -4.58
CA THR A 62 -8.70 5.74 -5.91
C THR A 62 -7.23 5.35 -5.86
N ILE A 63 -6.92 4.08 -6.11
CA ILE A 63 -5.54 3.62 -6.23
C ILE A 63 -5.09 3.80 -7.67
N LYS A 64 -4.10 4.66 -7.89
CA LYS A 64 -3.51 4.85 -9.22
C LYS A 64 -2.60 3.67 -9.58
N PRO A 65 -2.52 3.30 -10.86
CA PRO A 65 -1.54 2.33 -11.32
C PRO A 65 -0.11 2.74 -10.94
N GLY A 66 0.72 1.75 -10.65
CA GLY A 66 2.13 1.95 -10.37
C GLY A 66 2.98 2.13 -11.63
N LYS A 67 4.30 2.03 -11.46
CA LYS A 67 5.27 2.12 -12.56
C LYS A 67 5.34 0.81 -13.34
N LYS A 68 5.00 0.86 -14.63
CA LYS A 68 5.11 -0.29 -15.54
C LYS A 68 6.52 -0.92 -15.49
N GLY A 69 6.56 -2.25 -15.55
CA GLY A 69 7.76 -3.06 -15.43
C GLY A 69 8.23 -3.30 -14.00
N GLN A 70 7.51 -2.82 -12.98
CA GLN A 70 7.90 -2.99 -11.58
C GLN A 70 6.76 -3.52 -10.71
N LEU A 71 7.04 -4.59 -9.97
CA LEU A 71 6.20 -5.02 -8.87
C LEU A 71 6.29 -3.98 -7.74
N GLN A 72 5.13 -3.49 -7.29
CA GLN A 72 5.06 -2.46 -6.27
C GLN A 72 3.97 -2.78 -5.25
N ARG A 73 4.20 -2.36 -4.01
CA ARG A 73 3.29 -2.62 -2.89
C ARG A 73 2.90 -1.33 -2.19
N MET A 74 1.65 -1.23 -1.76
CA MET A 74 1.14 -0.13 -0.96
C MET A 74 0.41 -0.72 0.24
N THR A 75 0.69 -0.23 1.44
CA THR A 75 -0.05 -0.58 2.66
C THR A 75 -0.76 0.66 3.18
N LEU A 76 -2.05 0.56 3.52
CA LEU A 76 -2.78 1.64 4.19
C LEU A 76 -3.13 1.19 5.60
N LEU A 77 -2.71 1.96 6.59
CA LEU A 77 -3.33 1.96 7.92
C LEU A 77 -4.41 3.03 7.89
N ILE A 78 -5.67 2.60 7.93
CA ILE A 78 -6.84 3.47 7.90
C ILE A 78 -7.37 3.59 9.31
N VAL A 79 -7.33 4.80 9.88
CA VAL A 79 -7.89 5.14 11.19
C VAL A 79 -9.16 5.93 10.96
N ASN A 80 -10.28 5.45 11.50
CA ASN A 80 -11.56 6.07 11.30
C ASN A 80 -11.90 7.03 12.43
N ASN A 81 -11.95 8.32 12.13
CA ASN A 81 -12.23 9.40 13.08
C ASN A 81 -13.67 9.94 12.95
N ALA A 82 -14.53 9.29 12.18
CA ALA A 82 -15.94 9.63 12.05
C ALA A 82 -16.85 8.40 12.14
N ASN A 83 -18.07 8.59 12.63
CA ASN A 83 -19.06 7.52 12.73
C ASN A 83 -19.65 7.21 11.36
N ASN A 84 -19.81 5.92 11.07
CA ASN A 84 -20.41 5.41 9.83
C ASN A 84 -19.70 5.90 8.56
N SER A 85 -18.38 6.13 8.64
CA SER A 85 -17.57 6.44 7.46
C SER A 85 -17.56 5.21 6.54
N VAL A 86 -18.09 5.39 5.35
CA VAL A 86 -17.98 4.38 4.29
C VAL A 86 -16.73 4.70 3.48
N VAL A 87 -15.80 3.75 3.43
CA VAL A 87 -14.62 3.82 2.56
C VAL A 87 -14.82 2.87 1.41
N THR A 88 -14.78 3.41 0.19
CA THR A 88 -14.83 2.60 -1.04
C THR A 88 -13.51 2.71 -1.78
N PHE A 89 -13.14 1.65 -2.51
CA PHE A 89 -11.98 1.65 -3.39
C PHE A 89 -12.42 1.72 -4.85
N SER A 90 -11.57 2.24 -5.71
CA SER A 90 -11.84 2.32 -7.15
C SER A 90 -11.96 0.94 -7.81
N GLU A 91 -12.79 0.84 -8.85
CA GLU A 91 -13.14 -0.42 -9.55
C GLU A 91 -11.97 -1.12 -10.23
N ASN A 92 -10.85 -0.42 -10.43
CA ASN A 92 -9.61 -1.00 -10.96
C ASN A 92 -8.86 -1.88 -9.93
N VAL A 93 -9.31 -1.91 -8.68
CA VAL A 93 -8.78 -2.82 -7.66
C VAL A 93 -9.50 -4.15 -7.75
N ILE A 94 -8.75 -5.19 -8.08
CA ILE A 94 -9.20 -6.58 -8.07
C ILE A 94 -9.09 -7.10 -6.64
N THR A 95 -10.21 -7.47 -6.04
CA THR A 95 -10.26 -8.05 -4.69
C THR A 95 -10.53 -9.55 -4.75
N GLY A 96 -10.17 -10.26 -3.68
CA GLY A 96 -10.54 -11.66 -3.50
C GLY A 96 -12.02 -11.85 -3.19
N LYS A 97 -12.38 -13.07 -2.79
CA LYS A 97 -13.75 -13.45 -2.38
C LYS A 97 -14.29 -12.57 -1.25
N ASP A 98 -13.39 -12.17 -0.36
CA ASP A 98 -13.67 -11.21 0.70
C ASP A 98 -13.27 -9.84 0.15
N ASN A 99 -14.25 -9.05 -0.28
CA ASN A 99 -14.05 -7.67 -0.70
C ASN A 99 -13.23 -6.90 0.35
N LEU A 100 -12.62 -5.77 -0.06
CA LEU A 100 -11.98 -4.89 0.90
C LEU A 100 -13.01 -4.39 1.92
N TYR A 101 -12.74 -4.66 3.19
CA TYR A 101 -13.60 -4.27 4.30
C TYR A 101 -12.84 -3.29 5.17
N ILE A 102 -13.46 -2.13 5.42
CA ILE A 102 -12.96 -1.09 6.32
C ILE A 102 -13.96 -0.91 7.44
N GLN A 103 -13.49 -0.96 8.68
CA GLN A 103 -14.36 -0.77 9.84
C GLN A 103 -14.82 0.70 9.91
N SER A 104 -16.13 0.89 10.02
CA SER A 104 -16.77 2.21 9.88
C SER A 104 -17.03 2.92 11.21
N THR A 105 -16.65 2.30 12.34
CA THR A 105 -16.86 2.84 13.69
C THR A 105 -15.80 3.87 14.04
N ILE A 106 -16.18 4.93 14.76
CA ILE A 106 -15.18 5.90 15.26
C ILE A 106 -14.15 5.20 16.15
N GLY A 107 -12.88 5.55 15.98
CA GLY A 107 -11.74 4.97 16.69
C GLY A 107 -11.28 3.61 16.15
N SER A 108 -12.00 3.02 15.18
CA SER A 108 -11.57 1.76 14.57
C SER A 108 -10.39 1.96 13.64
N PHE A 109 -9.69 0.87 13.36
CA PHE A 109 -8.63 0.85 12.36
C PHE A 109 -8.72 -0.37 11.45
N SER A 110 -8.29 -0.19 10.22
CA SER A 110 -8.18 -1.24 9.21
C SER A 110 -6.83 -1.17 8.54
N VAL A 111 -6.22 -2.33 8.27
CA VAL A 111 -5.00 -2.43 7.47
C VAL A 111 -5.33 -3.14 6.18
N VAL A 112 -5.08 -2.47 5.06
CA VAL A 112 -5.26 -3.02 3.72
C VAL A 112 -3.96 -2.95 2.92
N GLU A 113 -3.77 -3.90 2.03
CA GLU A 113 -2.61 -3.96 1.13
C GLU A 113 -3.08 -3.94 -0.32
N PHE A 114 -2.34 -3.21 -1.14
CA PHE A 114 -2.45 -3.20 -2.59
C PHE A 114 -1.14 -3.63 -3.23
N ILE A 115 -1.24 -4.44 -4.27
CA ILE A 115 -0.10 -4.87 -5.09
C ILE A 115 -0.38 -4.49 -6.53
N TYR A 116 0.51 -3.71 -7.12
CA TYR A 116 0.53 -3.48 -8.56
C TYR A 116 1.48 -4.47 -9.22
N ASP A 117 0.99 -5.19 -10.23
CA ASP A 117 1.71 -6.28 -10.90
C ASP A 117 2.84 -5.83 -11.83
N GLY A 118 3.01 -4.52 -12.02
CA GLY A 118 3.94 -3.96 -12.98
C GLY A 118 3.37 -3.84 -14.39
N TYR A 119 2.08 -4.12 -14.61
CA TYR A 119 1.45 -3.97 -15.91
C TYR A 119 0.18 -3.11 -15.85
N LEU A 120 -0.95 -3.67 -15.47
CA LEU A 120 -2.24 -2.95 -15.46
C LEU A 120 -3.12 -3.33 -14.28
N LYS A 121 -2.75 -4.35 -13.49
CA LYS A 121 -3.63 -4.87 -12.44
C LYS A 121 -3.17 -4.39 -11.08
N ILE A 122 -4.15 -4.02 -10.27
CA ILE A 122 -3.99 -3.72 -8.87
C ILE A 122 -4.80 -4.77 -8.11
N PHE A 123 -4.14 -5.49 -7.22
CA PHE A 123 -4.77 -6.47 -6.35
C PHE A 123 -4.89 -5.89 -4.94
N GLY A 124 -6.08 -5.97 -4.35
CA GLY A 124 -6.34 -5.48 -3.00
C GLY A 124 -6.71 -6.61 -2.04
N ARG A 125 -6.22 -6.54 -0.80
CA ARG A 125 -6.66 -7.42 0.30
C ARG A 125 -6.71 -6.71 1.64
N SER A 126 -7.65 -7.13 2.48
CA SER A 126 -7.70 -6.75 3.90
C SER A 126 -6.73 -7.62 4.69
N LEU A 127 -5.97 -7.01 5.61
CA LEU A 127 -5.04 -7.72 6.48
C LEU A 127 -5.54 -7.80 7.92
N ILE A 128 -6.01 -6.66 8.45
CA ILE A 128 -6.44 -6.52 9.84
C ILE A 128 -7.63 -5.56 9.89
N ASN A 129 -8.60 -5.85 10.75
CA ASN A 129 -9.67 -4.93 11.13
C ASN A 129 -9.80 -4.99 12.65
N GLY A 130 -9.84 -3.82 13.30
CA GLY A 130 -9.89 -3.65 14.75
C GLY A 130 -10.79 -2.50 15.15
#